data_AF-A0A816BPT7-F1
#
_entry.id   AF-A0A816BPT7-F1
#
_cell.length_a   1.000
_cell.length_b   1.000
_cell.length_c   1.000
_cell.angle_alpha   90.00
_cell.angle_beta   90.00
_cell.angle_gamma   90.00
#
_symmetry.space_group_name_H-M   'P 1'
#
loop_
_entity.id
_entity.type
_entity.pdbx_description
1 polymer ?
#
loop_
_entity_poly.entity_id
_entity_poly.type
_entity_poly.pdbx_seq_one_letter_code
_entity_poly.pdbx_strand_id
1 'polypeptide(L)'
;MSIEEKDENAFEIVWLGNSSDQIVSEMNIRNKFVNDNQLKEYLIDKIDSSIIVILSSSISFDIQSLIEYSQICAIYDEKFVCLYCLPQMISSVDIYLKNKQLDKIKNKSKQSYLSNILSIIRKYWFLIGLFISILLGYLFPSVGKTGGYIRSEWTVKYGCIIFIFFLSGLSLQTKQLTKEIFHIRLHLLIQIYSLIITPFLVYALSLLLLKTSMNKILIFGVIIMASMSTTSSSNVIMTKNALGNEYAALLNGIVGNILGTFIAPALIFLFMKNPMFDILLKSISIEDRFNYNHVIKKLSLTILLPLFIGQIIHLLWTKKIIYLRDKLYFSQMNGIALLIIVWSVFSTAFSNQSFQTMQKKDLFILILIDTFIYILLSLLILLIARLPIRHWQFSEKDTIAIMFCASMKAVAMGVSLINALYDKESTHITGLLPLPLIIYHALQLIIGAIQCILLKNWIKKKFQKSAKTLKDKNYIQSRYEDKLKTDETQTINVICQ
;
A
#
# COMPACT_ATOMS: atom_id res chain seq x y z
N MET A 1 -18.88 -19.04 11.03
CA MET A 1 -18.15 -20.22 10.53
C MET A 1 -16.67 -19.89 10.55
N SER A 2 -15.99 -20.41 11.57
CA SER A 2 -14.54 -20.33 11.77
C SER A 2 -13.85 -21.15 10.69
N ILE A 3 -13.33 -20.47 9.67
CA ILE A 3 -12.38 -21.06 8.72
C ILE A 3 -11.01 -20.66 9.24
N GLU A 4 -10.28 -21.66 9.72
CA GLU A 4 -8.89 -21.57 10.16
C GLU A 4 -8.08 -20.69 9.20
N GLU A 5 -7.58 -19.57 9.72
CA GLU A 5 -6.53 -18.81 9.07
C GLU A 5 -5.35 -19.76 8.89
N LYS A 6 -5.08 -20.13 7.63
CA LYS A 6 -3.74 -20.59 7.26
C LYS A 6 -2.79 -19.43 7.53
N ASP A 7 -2.17 -19.47 8.70
CA ASP A 7 -0.97 -18.71 9.01
C ASP A 7 0.02 -18.88 7.85
N GLU A 8 0.23 -17.80 7.08
CA GLU A 8 1.30 -17.71 6.08
C GLU A 8 2.71 -17.73 6.74
N ASN A 9 2.79 -17.97 8.05
CA ASN A 9 4.00 -18.21 8.83
C ASN A 9 4.08 -19.64 9.43
N ALA A 10 3.20 -20.57 9.04
CA ALA A 10 3.18 -21.92 9.60
C ALA A 10 4.30 -22.82 9.01
N PHE A 11 5.35 -23.03 9.81
CA PHE A 11 6.42 -24.01 9.66
C PHE A 11 5.90 -25.47 9.56
N GLU A 12 6.60 -26.34 8.83
CA GLU A 12 6.36 -27.80 8.78
C GLU A 12 7.55 -28.49 8.05
N ILE A 13 8.26 -29.55 8.49
CA ILE A 13 8.08 -30.66 9.46
C ILE A 13 9.49 -31.18 9.87
N VAL A 14 9.70 -31.63 11.12
CA VAL A 14 10.88 -32.41 11.59
C VAL A 14 10.42 -33.83 11.98
N TRP A 15 11.11 -34.88 11.53
CA TRP A 15 10.82 -36.29 11.86
C TRP A 15 11.86 -36.89 12.82
N LEU A 16 11.39 -37.76 13.72
CA LEU A 16 12.16 -38.57 14.68
C LEU A 16 11.63 -40.00 14.62
N GLY A 17 12.50 -40.99 14.43
CA GLY A 17 12.13 -42.39 14.61
C GLY A 17 13.32 -43.23 15.04
N ASN A 18 13.09 -44.09 16.03
CA ASN A 18 14.04 -45.06 16.54
C ASN A 18 14.22 -46.22 15.56
N SER A 19 15.43 -46.79 15.57
CA SER A 19 15.79 -48.04 14.91
C SER A 19 15.15 -49.24 15.62
N SER A 20 13.86 -49.47 15.40
CA SER A 20 13.26 -50.81 15.46
C SER A 20 11.85 -50.72 14.88
N ASP A 21 11.55 -51.72 14.05
CA ASP A 21 10.24 -52.09 13.55
C ASP A 21 9.77 -51.51 12.21
N GLN A 22 9.41 -52.48 11.38
CA GLN A 22 8.81 -52.38 10.07
C GLN A 22 7.48 -51.60 10.15
N ILE A 23 7.09 -51.11 8.96
CA ILE A 23 5.75 -50.66 8.54
C ILE A 23 5.60 -49.13 8.43
N VAL A 24 5.48 -48.72 7.17
CA VAL A 24 5.40 -47.39 6.55
C VAL A 24 4.01 -46.73 6.72
N SER A 25 3.18 -47.16 7.65
CA SER A 25 1.81 -46.62 7.78
C SER A 25 1.68 -45.63 8.94
N GLU A 26 1.36 -44.39 8.60
CA GLU A 26 0.95 -43.27 9.47
C GLU A 26 2.08 -42.40 10.07
N MET A 27 2.46 -41.38 9.30
CA MET A 27 3.22 -40.24 9.80
C MET A 27 2.29 -39.22 10.46
N ASN A 28 2.32 -39.12 11.79
CA ASN A 28 1.67 -38.03 12.53
C ASN A 28 2.68 -36.93 12.90
N ILE A 29 2.40 -35.69 12.50
CA ILE A 29 3.25 -34.50 12.74
C ILE A 29 3.17 -34.16 14.23
N ARG A 30 4.31 -34.16 14.95
CA ARG A 30 4.29 -33.96 16.41
C ARG A 30 4.78 -32.60 16.94
N ASN A 31 5.62 -31.79 16.27
CA ASN A 31 6.05 -30.48 16.80
C ASN A 31 6.45 -29.45 15.73
N LYS A 32 6.27 -28.14 16.02
CA LYS A 32 6.70 -26.97 15.21
C LYS A 32 7.67 -26.10 16.01
N PHE A 33 8.84 -25.80 15.47
CA PHE A 33 9.85 -24.94 16.11
C PHE A 33 10.04 -23.64 15.31
N VAL A 34 10.19 -22.52 16.01
CA VAL A 34 10.21 -21.17 15.40
C VAL A 34 11.63 -20.58 15.35
N ASN A 35 12.53 -20.97 16.25
CA ASN A 35 13.87 -20.38 16.42
C ASN A 35 14.98 -21.43 16.71
N ASP A 36 16.24 -21.13 16.39
CA ASP A 36 17.44 -21.98 16.60
C ASP A 36 17.57 -22.52 18.04
N ASN A 37 17.32 -21.67 19.04
CA ASN A 37 17.48 -22.07 20.45
C ASN A 37 16.46 -23.15 20.86
N GLN A 38 15.25 -23.11 20.32
CA GLN A 38 14.22 -24.13 20.62
C GLN A 38 14.58 -25.48 20.00
N LEU A 39 15.18 -25.46 18.80
CA LEU A 39 15.67 -26.66 18.17
C LEU A 39 16.86 -27.24 18.95
N LYS A 40 17.81 -26.39 19.38
CA LYS A 40 18.97 -26.82 20.18
C LYS A 40 18.59 -27.40 21.54
N GLU A 41 17.70 -26.75 22.29
CA GLU A 41 17.18 -27.30 23.57
C GLU A 41 16.53 -28.67 23.38
N TYR A 42 15.78 -28.85 22.30
CA TYR A 42 15.15 -30.12 21.97
C TYR A 42 16.15 -31.23 21.59
N LEU A 43 17.19 -30.89 20.83
CA LEU A 43 18.27 -31.82 20.47
C LEU A 43 19.07 -32.29 21.69
N ILE A 44 19.23 -31.42 22.69
CA ILE A 44 19.91 -31.75 23.96
C ILE A 44 19.07 -32.73 24.80
N ASP A 45 17.74 -32.63 24.77
CA ASP A 45 16.83 -33.50 25.53
C ASP A 45 16.64 -34.90 24.90
N LYS A 46 17.00 -35.08 23.61
CA LYS A 46 16.73 -36.31 22.83
C LYS A 46 17.99 -36.93 22.24
N ILE A 47 18.89 -37.36 23.13
CA ILE A 47 20.24 -37.82 22.77
C ILE A 47 20.26 -39.07 21.87
N ASP A 48 19.29 -39.98 22.01
CA ASP A 48 19.33 -41.32 21.40
C ASP A 48 18.53 -41.48 20.09
N SER A 49 17.94 -40.40 19.54
CA SER A 49 17.05 -40.49 18.37
C SER A 49 17.70 -39.99 17.08
N SER A 50 17.48 -40.70 15.96
CA SER A 50 17.83 -40.25 14.62
C SER A 50 16.84 -39.21 14.06
N ILE A 51 17.35 -38.09 13.53
CA ILE A 51 16.58 -36.86 13.25
C ILE A 51 16.73 -36.42 11.79
N ILE A 52 15.61 -36.08 11.13
CA ILE A 52 15.60 -35.49 9.78
C ILE A 52 14.99 -34.08 9.84
N VAL A 53 15.70 -33.09 9.30
CA VAL A 53 15.35 -31.66 9.35
C VAL A 53 14.96 -31.14 7.96
N ILE A 54 13.89 -30.35 7.87
CA ILE A 54 13.49 -29.64 6.64
C ILE A 54 13.51 -28.14 6.92
N LEU A 55 14.36 -27.40 6.19
CA LEU A 55 14.57 -25.97 6.29
C LEU A 55 13.62 -25.20 5.36
N SER A 56 13.06 -24.09 5.86
CA SER A 56 12.20 -23.17 5.11
C SER A 56 13.03 -22.05 4.48
N SER A 57 12.69 -21.59 3.26
CA SER A 57 13.40 -20.50 2.58
C SER A 57 13.37 -19.15 3.30
N SER A 58 12.50 -19.00 4.30
CA SER A 58 12.32 -17.81 5.12
C SER A 58 13.32 -17.69 6.28
N ILE A 59 14.11 -18.74 6.58
CA ILE A 59 15.03 -18.78 7.72
C ILE A 59 16.44 -19.12 7.24
N SER A 60 17.41 -18.28 7.58
CA SER A 60 18.83 -18.60 7.40
C SER A 60 19.35 -19.35 8.62
N PHE A 61 19.30 -20.68 8.60
CA PHE A 61 20.00 -21.50 9.59
C PHE A 61 21.48 -21.67 9.20
N ASP A 62 22.36 -21.71 10.20
CA ASP A 62 23.76 -22.04 9.98
C ASP A 62 23.90 -23.57 9.88
N ILE A 63 23.85 -24.09 8.65
CA ILE A 63 23.81 -25.54 8.34
C ILE A 63 24.98 -26.28 9.02
N GLN A 64 26.12 -25.61 9.14
CA GLN A 64 27.34 -26.16 9.72
C GLN A 64 27.17 -26.47 11.22
N SER A 65 26.43 -25.63 11.95
CA SER A 65 26.12 -25.82 13.37
C SER A 65 25.13 -26.97 13.63
N LEU A 66 24.33 -27.33 12.63
CA LEU A 66 23.40 -28.46 12.71
C LEU A 66 24.13 -29.78 12.43
N ILE A 67 25.08 -29.80 11.48
CA ILE A 67 25.84 -31.00 11.12
C ILE A 67 26.73 -31.51 12.27
N GLU A 68 27.13 -30.64 13.21
CA GLU A 68 27.90 -31.04 14.39
C GLU A 68 27.16 -32.00 15.33
N TYR A 69 25.82 -32.08 15.25
CA TYR A 69 25.02 -33.01 16.04
C TYR A 69 24.94 -34.38 15.36
N SER A 70 25.52 -35.40 15.99
CA SER A 70 25.55 -36.80 15.50
C SER A 70 24.16 -37.42 15.28
N GLN A 71 23.12 -36.81 15.83
CA GLN A 71 21.72 -37.23 15.74
C GLN A 71 21.07 -36.86 14.39
N ILE A 72 21.62 -35.88 13.65
CA ILE A 72 21.00 -35.38 12.41
C ILE A 72 21.42 -36.24 11.22
N CYS A 73 20.48 -37.01 10.68
CA CYS A 73 20.71 -37.95 9.58
C CYS A 73 20.52 -37.34 8.19
N ALA A 74 19.65 -36.33 8.05
CA ALA A 74 19.45 -35.63 6.79
C ALA A 74 18.82 -34.23 6.96
N ILE A 75 19.17 -33.31 6.06
CA ILE A 75 18.68 -31.93 5.98
C ILE A 75 18.18 -31.68 4.55
N TYR A 76 16.95 -31.18 4.41
CA TYR A 76 16.34 -30.82 3.12
C TYR A 76 15.87 -29.37 3.11
N ASP A 77 15.80 -28.75 1.93
CA ASP A 77 15.13 -27.45 1.73
C ASP A 77 13.60 -27.63 1.53
N GLU A 78 12.82 -26.55 1.54
CA GLU A 78 11.36 -26.50 1.36
C GLU A 78 10.89 -27.11 0.03
N LYS A 79 11.81 -27.18 -0.94
CA LYS A 79 11.63 -27.80 -2.25
C LYS A 79 11.99 -29.28 -2.26
N PHE A 80 12.29 -29.85 -1.10
CA PHE A 80 12.79 -31.22 -0.90
C PHE A 80 14.11 -31.49 -1.63
N VAL A 81 14.96 -30.46 -1.76
CA VAL A 81 16.33 -30.63 -2.26
C VAL A 81 17.21 -31.05 -1.08
N CYS A 82 17.95 -32.15 -1.23
CA CYS A 82 18.86 -32.63 -0.20
C CYS A 82 20.02 -31.64 -0.01
N LEU A 83 20.16 -31.10 1.19
CA LEU A 83 21.27 -30.23 1.59
C LEU A 83 22.37 -31.03 2.31
N TYR A 84 21.99 -32.07 3.05
CA TYR A 84 22.91 -32.99 3.73
C TYR A 84 22.20 -34.33 3.98
N CYS A 85 22.86 -35.47 3.78
CA CYS A 85 22.30 -36.78 4.13
C CYS A 85 23.42 -37.80 4.33
N LEU A 86 23.30 -38.66 5.36
CA LEU A 86 24.21 -39.78 5.57
C LEU A 86 24.06 -40.84 4.46
N PRO A 87 25.16 -41.42 3.94
CA PRO A 87 25.14 -42.35 2.80
C PRO A 87 24.22 -43.56 2.95
N GLN A 88 23.97 -44.01 4.19
CA GLN A 88 23.19 -45.20 4.51
C GLN A 88 21.66 -44.98 4.41
N MET A 89 21.17 -43.74 4.34
CA MET A 89 19.75 -43.39 4.43
C MET A 89 19.13 -42.88 3.12
N ILE A 90 19.93 -42.77 2.05
CA ILE A 90 19.55 -42.18 0.76
C ILE A 90 18.32 -42.90 0.14
N SER A 91 18.30 -44.23 0.16
CA SER A 91 17.26 -45.03 -0.51
C SER A 91 15.86 -44.90 0.11
N SER A 92 15.78 -44.83 1.44
CA SER A 92 14.51 -44.73 2.17
C SER A 92 13.87 -43.34 2.10
N VAL A 93 14.70 -42.28 2.10
CA VAL A 93 14.19 -40.90 2.08
C VAL A 93 13.76 -40.48 0.68
N ASP A 94 14.48 -40.89 -0.36
CA ASP A 94 14.12 -40.59 -1.76
C ASP A 94 12.77 -41.20 -2.18
N ILE A 95 12.45 -42.42 -1.72
CA ILE A 95 11.16 -43.08 -2.01
C ILE A 95 9.99 -42.30 -1.36
N TYR A 96 10.16 -41.83 -0.13
CA TYR A 96 9.15 -41.02 0.55
C TYR A 96 8.95 -39.66 -0.13
N LEU A 97 10.03 -38.98 -0.51
CA LEU A 97 9.97 -37.69 -1.20
C LEU A 97 9.28 -37.81 -2.56
N LYS A 98 9.54 -38.89 -3.30
CA LYS A 98 8.89 -39.17 -4.60
C LYS A 98 7.38 -39.39 -4.45
N ASN A 99 6.95 -40.15 -3.44
CA ASN A 99 5.53 -40.39 -3.16
C ASN A 99 4.82 -39.12 -2.69
N LYS A 100 5.46 -38.30 -1.83
CA LYS A 100 4.89 -37.03 -1.36
C LYS A 100 4.81 -35.97 -2.47
N GLN A 101 5.77 -35.94 -3.39
CA GLN A 101 5.70 -35.10 -4.60
C GLN A 101 4.49 -35.50 -5.46
N LEU A 102 4.24 -36.80 -5.65
CA LEU A 102 3.10 -37.31 -6.40
C LEU A 102 1.75 -36.96 -5.73
N ASP A 103 1.64 -37.02 -4.41
CA ASP A 103 0.43 -36.63 -3.67
C ASP A 103 0.20 -35.10 -3.66
N LYS A 104 1.28 -34.30 -3.57
CA LYS A 104 1.21 -32.83 -3.71
C LYS A 104 0.73 -32.42 -5.11
N ILE A 105 1.13 -33.15 -6.16
CA ILE A 105 0.73 -32.90 -7.55
C ILE A 105 -0.75 -33.23 -7.75
N LYS A 106 -1.25 -34.35 -7.21
CA LYS A 106 -2.67 -34.73 -7.29
C LYS A 106 -3.58 -33.75 -6.55
N ASN A 107 -3.24 -33.34 -5.33
CA ASN A 107 -4.05 -32.41 -4.53
C ASN A 107 -4.03 -30.95 -5.05
N LYS A 108 -2.98 -30.52 -5.77
CA LYS A 108 -2.94 -29.20 -6.42
C LYS A 108 -3.96 -29.05 -7.55
N SER A 109 -4.35 -30.12 -8.23
CA SER A 109 -5.10 -30.03 -9.50
C SER A 109 -6.57 -29.62 -9.38
N LYS A 110 -7.26 -29.94 -8.27
CA LYS A 110 -8.71 -29.68 -8.09
C LYS A 110 -9.03 -28.47 -7.20
N GLN A 111 -8.11 -28.06 -6.34
CA GLN A 111 -8.30 -26.95 -5.38
C GLN A 111 -7.69 -25.62 -5.86
N SER A 112 -6.95 -25.64 -6.98
CA SER A 112 -6.13 -24.50 -7.44
C SER A 112 -6.89 -23.42 -8.20
N TYR A 113 -8.05 -23.68 -8.82
CA TYR A 113 -8.70 -22.65 -9.65
C TYR A 113 -9.53 -21.66 -8.81
N LEU A 114 -10.34 -22.17 -7.88
CA LEU A 114 -11.11 -21.33 -6.96
C LEU A 114 -10.21 -20.58 -5.97
N SER A 115 -9.13 -21.19 -5.49
CA SER A 115 -8.14 -20.50 -4.65
C SER A 115 -7.41 -19.38 -5.41
N ASN A 116 -7.13 -19.60 -6.71
CA ASN A 116 -6.50 -18.58 -7.54
C ASN A 116 -7.47 -17.41 -7.81
N ILE A 117 -8.75 -17.67 -8.09
CA ILE A 117 -9.74 -16.60 -8.26
C ILE A 117 -9.96 -15.83 -6.95
N LEU A 118 -10.13 -16.51 -5.82
CA LEU A 118 -10.30 -15.87 -4.50
C LEU A 118 -9.08 -15.03 -4.12
N SER A 119 -7.87 -15.50 -4.42
CA SER A 119 -6.65 -14.73 -4.16
C SER A 119 -6.53 -13.49 -5.05
N ILE A 120 -6.95 -13.57 -6.32
CA ILE A 120 -7.03 -12.41 -7.22
C ILE A 120 -8.08 -11.41 -6.72
N ILE A 121 -9.27 -11.88 -6.35
CA ILE A 121 -10.34 -11.03 -5.80
C ILE A 121 -9.85 -10.33 -4.54
N ARG A 122 -9.24 -11.06 -3.59
CA ARG A 122 -8.69 -10.48 -2.36
C ARG A 122 -7.61 -9.44 -2.65
N LYS A 123 -6.77 -9.67 -3.66
CA LYS A 123 -5.68 -8.78 -4.05
C LYS A 123 -6.18 -7.48 -4.71
N TYR A 124 -7.25 -7.56 -5.50
CA TYR A 124 -7.77 -6.43 -6.28
C TYR A 124 -9.19 -6.01 -5.87
N TRP A 125 -9.61 -6.34 -4.65
CA TRP A 125 -10.99 -6.18 -4.17
C TRP A 125 -11.51 -4.75 -4.34
N PHE A 126 -10.65 -3.75 -4.13
CA PHE A 126 -11.02 -2.35 -4.24
C PHE A 126 -11.29 -1.93 -5.69
N LEU A 127 -10.45 -2.36 -6.65
CA LEU A 127 -10.66 -2.06 -8.07
C LEU A 127 -11.92 -2.74 -8.60
N ILE A 128 -12.16 -3.99 -8.19
CA ILE A 128 -13.39 -4.72 -8.50
C ILE A 128 -14.59 -4.00 -7.90
N GLY A 129 -14.49 -3.58 -6.64
CA GLY A 129 -15.51 -2.79 -5.94
C GLY A 129 -15.82 -1.47 -6.66
N LEU A 130 -14.81 -0.80 -7.22
CA LEU A 130 -15.00 0.44 -7.99
C LEU A 130 -15.85 0.20 -9.25
N PHE A 131 -15.56 -0.88 -9.99
CA PHE A 131 -16.35 -1.26 -11.15
C PHE A 131 -17.80 -1.61 -10.75
N ILE A 132 -17.98 -2.36 -9.66
CA ILE A 132 -19.31 -2.70 -9.12
C ILE A 132 -20.06 -1.43 -8.71
N SER A 133 -19.42 -0.47 -8.03
CA SER A 133 -20.03 0.81 -7.64
C SER A 133 -20.50 1.60 -8.85
N ILE A 134 -19.73 1.65 -9.94
CA ILE A 134 -20.13 2.31 -11.18
C ILE A 134 -21.33 1.59 -11.81
N LEU A 135 -21.27 0.25 -11.90
CA LEU A 135 -22.34 -0.58 -12.46
C LEU A 135 -23.66 -0.42 -11.69
N LEU A 136 -23.60 -0.46 -10.36
CA LEU A 136 -24.77 -0.22 -9.50
C LEU A 136 -25.33 1.20 -9.68
N GLY A 137 -24.47 2.20 -9.89
CA GLY A 137 -24.90 3.57 -10.16
C GLY A 137 -25.59 3.70 -11.52
N TYR A 138 -25.18 2.91 -12.51
CA TYR A 138 -25.80 2.86 -13.83
C TYR A 138 -27.15 2.13 -13.81
N LEU A 139 -27.23 0.99 -13.12
CA LEU A 139 -28.46 0.18 -13.04
C LEU A 139 -29.52 0.81 -12.12
N PHE A 140 -29.12 1.40 -11.00
CA PHE A 140 -30.01 1.94 -9.98
C PHE A 140 -29.69 3.41 -9.60
N PRO A 141 -29.69 4.36 -10.56
CA PRO A 141 -29.29 5.74 -10.31
C PRO A 141 -30.23 6.47 -9.34
N SER A 142 -31.52 6.10 -9.29
CA SER A 142 -32.53 6.73 -8.42
C SER A 142 -32.27 6.53 -6.92
N VAL A 143 -31.52 5.49 -6.56
CA VAL A 143 -31.22 5.17 -5.15
C VAL A 143 -30.08 6.05 -4.63
N GLY A 144 -28.98 6.13 -5.38
CA GLY A 144 -27.75 6.81 -4.96
C GLY A 144 -27.66 8.28 -5.36
N LYS A 145 -28.59 8.80 -6.16
CA LYS A 145 -28.55 10.20 -6.60
C LYS A 145 -28.82 11.19 -5.47
N THR A 146 -28.32 12.40 -5.65
CA THR A 146 -28.74 13.60 -4.90
C THR A 146 -30.26 13.73 -5.04
N GLY A 147 -31.00 13.75 -3.93
CA GLY A 147 -32.46 13.80 -3.87
C GLY A 147 -33.13 12.45 -4.10
N GLY A 148 -32.35 11.36 -4.15
CA GLY A 148 -32.85 10.00 -4.31
C GLY A 148 -33.47 9.43 -3.03
N TYR A 149 -33.88 8.16 -3.08
CA TYR A 149 -34.56 7.49 -1.97
C TYR A 149 -33.80 7.56 -0.63
N ILE A 150 -32.47 7.43 -0.67
CA ILE A 150 -31.61 7.43 0.52
C ILE A 150 -31.11 8.84 0.86
N ARG A 151 -31.53 9.88 0.09
CA ARG A 151 -31.04 11.26 0.20
C ARG A 151 -29.52 11.31 0.38
N SER A 152 -28.82 10.89 -0.67
CA SER A 152 -27.38 10.61 -0.64
C SER A 152 -26.52 11.83 -0.29
N GLU A 153 -27.09 13.03 -0.31
CA GLU A 153 -26.48 14.23 0.25
C GLU A 153 -26.11 14.04 1.72
N TRP A 154 -27.04 13.55 2.53
CA TRP A 154 -26.86 13.46 3.97
C TRP A 154 -26.19 12.14 4.35
N THR A 155 -26.70 11.03 3.82
CA THR A 155 -26.26 9.68 4.20
C THR A 155 -24.88 9.34 3.66
N VAL A 156 -24.59 9.70 2.40
CA VAL A 156 -23.33 9.34 1.73
C VAL A 156 -22.37 10.52 1.74
N LYS A 157 -22.73 11.64 1.10
CA LYS A 157 -21.82 12.78 0.91
C LYS A 157 -21.39 13.41 2.24
N TYR A 158 -22.26 13.54 3.24
CA TYR A 158 -21.83 13.92 4.59
C TYR A 158 -21.43 12.71 5.43
N GLY A 159 -22.30 11.70 5.55
CA GLY A 159 -22.10 10.56 6.45
C GLY A 159 -20.83 9.76 6.18
N CYS A 160 -20.61 9.30 4.94
CA CYS A 160 -19.41 8.53 4.61
C CYS A 160 -18.13 9.37 4.69
N ILE A 161 -18.18 10.66 4.37
CA ILE A 161 -17.01 11.56 4.48
C ILE A 161 -16.61 11.74 5.94
N ILE A 162 -17.56 12.08 6.81
CA ILE A 162 -17.36 12.20 8.25
C ILE A 162 -16.79 10.88 8.80
N PHE A 163 -17.35 9.74 8.38
CA PHE A 163 -16.88 8.42 8.77
C PHE A 163 -15.43 8.13 8.35
N ILE A 164 -15.06 8.45 7.10
CA ILE A 164 -13.69 8.26 6.59
C ILE A 164 -12.68 9.07 7.40
N PHE A 165 -12.96 10.35 7.66
CA PHE A 165 -12.04 11.20 8.41
C PHE A 165 -12.00 10.88 9.90
N PHE A 166 -13.13 10.45 10.47
CA PHE A 166 -13.19 9.91 11.82
C PHE A 166 -12.33 8.65 12.00
N LEU A 167 -12.48 7.65 11.11
CA LEU A 167 -11.64 6.44 11.10
C LEU A 167 -10.16 6.77 10.85
N SER A 168 -9.88 7.79 10.04
CA SER A 168 -8.52 8.26 9.81
C SER A 168 -7.89 8.82 11.10
N GLY A 169 -8.64 9.59 11.89
CA GLY A 169 -8.20 10.05 13.22
C GLY A 169 -7.99 8.90 14.21
N LEU A 170 -8.88 7.89 14.21
CA LEU A 170 -8.75 6.72 15.09
C LEU A 170 -7.54 5.83 14.76
N SER A 171 -7.02 5.89 13.53
CA SER A 171 -5.94 5.01 13.07
C SER A 171 -4.54 5.46 13.53
N LEU A 172 -4.41 6.60 14.23
CA LEU A 172 -3.13 7.26 14.52
C LEU A 172 -2.36 6.63 15.69
N GLN A 173 -1.32 5.84 15.44
CA GLN A 173 -0.48 5.28 16.51
C GLN A 173 0.52 6.29 17.09
N THR A 174 0.23 6.82 18.28
CA THR A 174 1.03 7.87 18.93
C THR A 174 2.52 7.55 19.13
N LYS A 175 2.91 6.30 19.42
CA LYS A 175 4.31 5.98 19.79
C LYS A 175 5.30 5.86 18.63
N GLN A 176 4.84 5.48 17.44
CA GLN A 176 5.72 5.34 16.25
C GLN A 176 5.72 6.61 15.41
N LEU A 177 4.61 7.34 15.38
CA LEU A 177 4.54 8.66 14.76
C LEU A 177 5.44 9.71 15.44
N THR A 178 5.65 9.63 16.76
CA THR A 178 6.51 10.60 17.46
C THR A 178 7.95 10.59 16.95
N LYS A 179 8.47 9.43 16.55
CA LYS A 179 9.81 9.34 15.94
C LYS A 179 9.83 9.89 14.52
N GLU A 180 8.79 9.61 13.74
CA GLU A 180 8.69 10.08 12.35
C GLU A 180 8.45 11.60 12.23
N ILE A 181 7.81 12.24 13.21
CA ILE A 181 7.57 13.71 13.20
C ILE A 181 8.87 14.51 12.99
N PHE A 182 10.01 13.99 13.47
CA PHE A 182 11.30 14.66 13.32
C PHE A 182 11.87 14.60 11.90
N HIS A 183 11.30 13.80 10.99
CA HIS A 183 11.68 13.76 9.57
C HIS A 183 11.08 14.94 8.77
N ILE A 184 11.23 16.16 9.28
CA ILE A 184 10.60 17.39 8.77
C ILE A 184 10.87 17.62 7.27
N ARG A 185 12.09 17.34 6.80
CA ARG A 185 12.46 17.52 5.38
C ARG A 185 11.60 16.65 4.44
N LEU A 186 11.32 15.42 4.86
CA LEU A 186 10.48 14.48 4.11
C LEU A 186 9.05 15.01 4.03
N HIS A 187 8.51 15.43 5.17
CA HIS A 187 7.14 15.94 5.25
C HIS A 187 6.97 17.21 4.43
N LEU A 188 7.87 18.19 4.59
CA LEU A 188 7.84 19.44 3.83
C LEU A 188 7.91 19.17 2.32
N LEU A 189 8.80 18.27 1.88
CA LEU A 189 8.91 17.93 0.47
C LEU A 189 7.59 17.39 -0.09
N ILE A 190 6.96 16.43 0.62
CA ILE A 190 5.69 15.84 0.20
C ILE A 190 4.58 16.90 0.17
N GLN A 191 4.47 17.74 1.20
CA GLN A 191 3.41 18.73 1.29
C GLN A 191 3.57 19.84 0.24
N ILE A 192 4.78 20.39 0.06
CA ILE A 192 5.05 21.40 -0.97
C ILE A 192 4.80 20.81 -2.36
N TYR A 193 5.25 19.58 -2.60
CA TYR A 193 5.04 18.96 -3.90
C TYR A 193 3.57 18.70 -4.20
N SER A 194 2.84 18.11 -3.26
CA SER A 194 1.44 17.75 -3.43
C SER A 194 0.54 18.97 -3.44
N LEU A 195 0.70 19.91 -2.50
CA LEU A 195 -0.22 21.03 -2.32
C LEU A 195 0.20 22.32 -3.02
N ILE A 196 1.41 22.42 -3.58
CA ILE A 196 1.84 23.63 -4.30
C ILE A 196 2.29 23.27 -5.72
N ILE A 197 3.36 22.49 -5.87
CA ILE A 197 3.96 22.23 -7.20
C ILE A 197 2.96 21.55 -8.14
N THR A 198 2.29 20.50 -7.66
CA THR A 198 1.31 19.74 -8.45
C THR A 198 0.14 20.61 -8.95
N PRO A 199 -0.59 21.34 -8.08
CA PRO A 199 -1.68 22.21 -8.52
C PRO A 199 -1.23 23.26 -9.53
N PHE A 200 -0.07 23.91 -9.33
CA PHE A 200 0.44 24.91 -10.26
C PHE A 200 0.84 24.31 -11.62
N LEU A 201 1.47 23.14 -11.62
CA LEU A 201 1.84 22.42 -12.84
C LEU A 201 0.59 22.02 -13.64
N VAL A 202 -0.40 21.43 -12.96
CA VAL A 202 -1.65 21.01 -13.60
C VAL A 202 -2.48 22.22 -14.03
N TYR A 203 -2.47 23.31 -13.28
CA TYR A 203 -3.11 24.56 -13.68
C TYR A 203 -2.48 25.13 -14.95
N ALA A 204 -1.14 25.16 -15.05
CA ALA A 204 -0.45 25.58 -16.27
C ALA A 204 -0.82 24.70 -17.48
N LEU A 205 -0.89 23.38 -17.30
CA LEU A 205 -1.37 22.45 -18.32
C LEU A 205 -2.84 22.74 -18.68
N SER A 206 -3.67 23.05 -17.70
CA SER A 206 -5.10 23.34 -17.88
C SER A 206 -5.34 24.62 -18.70
N LEU A 207 -4.47 25.63 -18.57
CA LEU A 207 -4.52 26.83 -19.42
C LEU A 207 -4.28 26.50 -20.90
N LEU A 208 -3.46 25.49 -21.20
CA LEU A 208 -3.29 24.98 -22.56
C LEU A 208 -4.53 24.20 -23.00
N LEU A 209 -5.09 23.37 -22.12
CA LEU A 209 -6.31 22.59 -22.40
C LEU A 209 -7.53 23.50 -22.67
N LEU A 210 -7.63 24.66 -22.04
CA LEU A 210 -8.71 25.62 -22.29
C LEU A 210 -8.74 26.14 -23.74
N LYS A 211 -7.63 26.07 -24.47
CA LYS A 211 -7.57 26.44 -25.89
C LYS A 211 -8.06 25.32 -26.82
N THR A 212 -8.32 24.13 -26.28
CA THR A 212 -8.81 22.98 -27.04
C THR A 212 -10.34 22.89 -27.00
N SER A 213 -10.91 21.94 -27.75
CA SER A 213 -12.36 21.67 -27.75
C SER A 213 -12.86 20.87 -26.53
N MET A 214 -11.97 20.55 -25.57
CA MET A 214 -12.32 19.75 -24.40
C MET A 214 -13.34 20.46 -23.52
N ASN A 215 -14.28 19.70 -22.95
CA ASN A 215 -15.29 20.22 -22.04
C ASN A 215 -14.65 20.96 -20.85
N LYS A 216 -14.96 22.26 -20.72
CA LYS A 216 -14.40 23.14 -19.70
C LYS A 216 -14.71 22.68 -18.28
N ILE A 217 -15.86 22.06 -18.03
CA ILE A 217 -16.23 21.53 -16.71
C ILE A 217 -15.24 20.43 -16.28
N LEU A 218 -14.78 19.59 -17.20
CA LEU A 218 -13.76 18.58 -16.90
C LEU A 218 -12.41 19.21 -16.60
N ILE A 219 -12.01 20.22 -17.37
CA ILE A 219 -10.75 20.95 -17.13
C ILE A 219 -10.77 21.52 -15.72
N PHE A 220 -11.89 22.09 -15.29
CA PHE A 220 -12.04 22.57 -13.93
C PHE A 220 -11.98 21.44 -12.89
N GLY A 221 -12.62 20.29 -13.17
CA GLY A 221 -12.49 19.10 -12.34
C GLY A 221 -11.04 18.57 -12.21
N VAL A 222 -10.23 18.67 -13.27
CA VAL A 222 -8.79 18.34 -13.26
C VAL A 222 -8.01 19.29 -12.35
N ILE A 223 -8.33 20.59 -12.36
CA ILE A 223 -7.73 21.57 -11.45
C ILE A 223 -8.08 21.25 -9.99
N ILE A 224 -9.37 20.98 -9.71
CA ILE A 224 -9.82 20.56 -8.38
C ILE A 224 -9.06 19.31 -7.94
N MET A 225 -8.98 18.29 -8.79
CA MET A 225 -8.26 17.05 -8.52
C MET A 225 -6.81 17.32 -8.12
N ALA A 226 -6.09 18.16 -8.87
CA ALA A 226 -4.69 18.47 -8.59
C ALA A 226 -4.49 19.25 -7.28
N SER A 227 -5.45 20.12 -6.92
CA SER A 227 -5.45 20.87 -5.66
C SER A 227 -5.65 20.00 -4.42
N MET A 228 -6.04 18.73 -4.56
CA MET A 228 -6.35 17.89 -3.41
C MET A 228 -5.10 17.45 -2.64
N SER A 229 -5.31 17.16 -1.36
CA SER A 229 -4.31 16.56 -0.49
C SER A 229 -3.99 15.12 -0.89
N THR A 230 -3.01 14.57 -0.19
CA THR A 230 -2.58 13.18 -0.33
C THR A 230 -3.55 12.19 0.34
N THR A 231 -3.59 10.94 -0.13
CA THR A 231 -4.45 9.89 0.45
C THR A 231 -3.88 9.36 1.77
N SER A 232 -4.74 9.05 2.75
CA SER A 232 -4.31 8.44 4.01
C SER A 232 -4.24 6.91 3.95
N SER A 233 -5.18 6.23 3.29
CA SER A 233 -5.27 4.76 3.32
C SER A 233 -4.49 4.10 2.18
N SER A 234 -4.73 4.50 0.92
CA SER A 234 -4.12 3.89 -0.26
C SER A 234 -2.59 4.03 -0.26
N ASN A 235 -2.08 5.21 0.12
CA ASN A 235 -0.63 5.44 0.22
C ASN A 235 0.04 4.53 1.25
N VAL A 236 -0.59 4.31 2.41
CA VAL A 236 -0.02 3.42 3.45
C VAL A 236 0.05 1.98 2.94
N ILE A 237 -1.01 1.48 2.31
CA ILE A 237 -1.03 0.12 1.74
C ILE A 237 0.03 -0.03 0.66
N MET A 238 0.12 0.92 -0.28
CA MET A 238 1.07 0.84 -1.39
C MET A 238 2.51 0.96 -0.93
N THR A 239 2.79 1.91 -0.03
CA THR A 239 4.12 2.08 0.57
C THR A 239 4.53 0.81 1.31
N LYS A 240 3.64 0.21 2.10
CA LYS A 240 3.89 -1.07 2.78
C LYS A 240 4.18 -2.20 1.79
N ASN A 241 3.36 -2.34 0.74
CA ASN A 241 3.51 -3.38 -0.28
C ASN A 241 4.83 -3.24 -1.06
N ALA A 242 5.32 -2.02 -1.22
CA ALA A 242 6.60 -1.70 -1.84
C ALA A 242 7.80 -1.77 -0.89
N LEU A 243 7.62 -2.17 0.38
CA LEU A 243 8.64 -2.21 1.45
C LEU A 243 9.18 -0.82 1.86
N GLY A 244 8.37 0.22 1.71
CA GLY A 244 8.68 1.61 2.08
C GLY A 244 8.32 1.96 3.53
N ASN A 245 8.49 3.24 3.89
CA ASN A 245 8.17 3.77 5.22
C ASN A 245 6.66 4.04 5.37
N GLU A 246 5.92 3.06 5.88
CA GLU A 246 4.46 3.14 6.07
C GLU A 246 4.04 4.20 7.11
N TYR A 247 4.88 4.48 8.11
CA TYR A 247 4.62 5.46 9.15
C TYR A 247 4.71 6.90 8.61
N ALA A 248 5.74 7.17 7.80
CA ALA A 248 5.84 8.44 7.07
C ALA A 248 4.65 8.64 6.13
N ALA A 249 4.20 7.59 5.44
CA ALA A 249 3.03 7.67 4.58
C ALA A 249 1.75 8.01 5.34
N LEU A 250 1.54 7.38 6.51
CA LEU A 250 0.41 7.64 7.38
C LEU A 250 0.41 9.10 7.87
N LEU A 251 1.54 9.57 8.42
CA LEU A 251 1.67 10.93 8.94
C LEU A 251 1.44 11.98 7.85
N ASN A 252 2.01 11.79 6.66
CA ASN A 252 1.80 12.72 5.53
C ASN A 252 0.35 12.73 5.04
N GLY A 253 -0.34 11.58 5.08
CA GLY A 253 -1.77 11.51 4.79
C GLY A 253 -2.58 12.45 5.69
N ILE A 254 -2.31 12.45 6.99
CA ILE A 254 -3.04 13.26 7.96
C ILE A 254 -2.65 14.74 7.88
N VAL A 255 -1.35 15.04 7.90
CA VAL A 255 -0.86 16.42 7.77
C VAL A 255 -1.36 17.03 6.46
N GLY A 256 -1.34 16.25 5.37
CA GLY A 256 -1.84 16.69 4.07
C GLY A 256 -3.33 16.96 4.05
N ASN A 257 -4.15 16.14 4.71
CA ASN A 257 -5.59 16.40 4.79
C ASN A 257 -5.91 17.64 5.63
N ILE A 258 -5.18 17.86 6.74
CA ILE A 258 -5.33 19.06 7.57
C ILE A 258 -4.96 20.30 6.76
N LEU A 259 -3.76 20.33 6.18
CA LEU A 259 -3.28 21.46 5.38
C LEU A 259 -4.15 21.68 4.13
N GLY A 260 -4.49 20.60 3.44
CA GLY A 260 -5.31 20.62 2.25
C GLY A 260 -6.69 21.25 2.48
N THR A 261 -7.28 21.04 3.66
CA THR A 261 -8.59 21.64 4.03
C THR A 261 -8.58 23.17 3.84
N PHE A 262 -7.44 23.82 4.07
CA PHE A 262 -7.28 25.27 3.91
C PHE A 262 -6.66 25.64 2.56
N ILE A 263 -5.60 24.93 2.16
CA ILE A 263 -4.80 25.27 0.97
C ILE A 263 -5.57 24.97 -0.32
N ALA A 264 -6.32 23.86 -0.39
CA ALA A 264 -6.98 23.46 -1.62
C ALA A 264 -8.11 24.43 -2.05
N PRO A 265 -9.01 24.89 -1.14
CA PRO A 265 -9.91 25.99 -1.47
C PRO A 265 -9.14 27.25 -1.87
N ALA A 266 -8.11 27.66 -1.11
CA ALA A 266 -7.38 28.89 -1.41
C ALA A 266 -6.78 28.88 -2.83
N LEU A 267 -6.23 27.75 -3.27
CA LEU A 267 -5.70 27.56 -4.62
C LEU A 267 -6.77 27.63 -5.70
N ILE A 268 -7.92 26.97 -5.50
CA ILE A 268 -9.02 27.04 -6.47
C ILE A 268 -9.49 28.48 -6.62
N PHE A 269 -9.67 29.18 -5.50
CA PHE A 269 -10.06 30.59 -5.51
C PHE A 269 -9.02 31.46 -6.20
N LEU A 270 -7.73 31.18 -6.03
CA LEU A 270 -6.64 31.86 -6.73
C LEU A 270 -6.69 31.59 -8.25
N PHE A 271 -6.83 30.33 -8.65
CA PHE A 271 -6.85 29.93 -10.07
C PHE A 271 -8.10 30.44 -10.80
N MET A 272 -9.24 30.53 -10.11
CA MET A 272 -10.49 31.06 -10.68
C MET A 272 -10.50 32.58 -10.88
N LYS A 273 -9.51 33.33 -10.37
CA LYS A 273 -9.37 34.77 -10.68
C LYS A 273 -8.91 35.04 -12.10
N ASN A 274 -8.41 34.03 -12.82
CA ASN A 274 -7.93 34.23 -14.18
C ASN A 274 -9.11 34.40 -15.14
N PRO A 275 -9.14 35.49 -15.95
CA PRO A 275 -10.27 35.81 -16.82
C PRO A 275 -10.55 34.75 -17.90
N MET A 276 -9.59 33.87 -18.22
CA MET A 276 -9.85 32.73 -19.11
C MET A 276 -10.95 31.79 -18.56
N PHE A 277 -11.19 31.81 -17.25
CA PHE A 277 -12.24 31.04 -16.60
C PHE A 277 -13.56 31.81 -16.43
N ASP A 278 -13.65 33.08 -16.82
CA ASP A 278 -14.87 33.90 -16.68
C ASP A 278 -16.07 33.28 -17.44
N ILE A 279 -15.82 32.72 -18.62
CA ILE A 279 -16.84 32.02 -19.41
C ILE A 279 -17.37 30.79 -18.66
N LEU A 280 -16.50 30.13 -17.89
CA LEU A 280 -16.81 28.94 -17.10
C LEU A 280 -17.57 29.33 -15.81
N LEU A 281 -17.15 30.43 -15.17
CA LEU A 281 -17.84 31.03 -14.02
C LEU A 281 -19.27 31.46 -14.38
N LYS A 282 -19.44 32.05 -15.57
CA LYS A 282 -20.74 32.48 -16.08
C LYS A 282 -21.64 31.31 -16.48
N SER A 283 -21.08 30.21 -16.99
CA SER A 283 -21.87 29.01 -17.32
C SER A 283 -22.31 28.22 -16.09
N ILE A 284 -21.71 28.46 -14.92
CA ILE A 284 -22.10 27.82 -13.66
C ILE A 284 -23.05 28.72 -12.83
N SER A 285 -23.44 29.91 -13.33
CA SER A 285 -24.36 30.84 -12.63
C SER A 285 -23.88 31.29 -11.25
N ILE A 286 -22.56 31.30 -11.01
CA ILE A 286 -21.93 31.63 -9.73
C ILE A 286 -21.82 33.16 -9.57
N GLU A 287 -22.94 33.89 -9.68
CA GLU A 287 -22.95 35.34 -9.48
C GLU A 287 -22.78 35.70 -7.99
N ASP A 288 -23.19 34.81 -7.09
CA ASP A 288 -22.87 34.90 -5.66
C ASP A 288 -21.49 34.31 -5.37
N ARG A 289 -20.50 35.19 -5.53
CA ARG A 289 -19.08 35.06 -5.22
C ARG A 289 -18.74 33.89 -4.30
N PHE A 290 -17.94 32.95 -4.82
CA PHE A 290 -17.14 31.97 -4.07
C PHE A 290 -16.81 32.51 -2.66
N ASN A 291 -17.52 32.01 -1.65
CA ASN A 291 -17.36 32.48 -0.28
C ASN A 291 -16.39 31.55 0.46
N TYR A 292 -15.13 31.98 0.52
CA TYR A 292 -14.05 31.20 1.12
C TYR A 292 -14.36 30.80 2.56
N ASN A 293 -14.94 31.73 3.33
CA ASN A 293 -15.27 31.51 4.72
C ASN A 293 -16.35 30.42 4.88
N HIS A 294 -17.35 30.40 4.00
CA HIS A 294 -18.38 29.36 3.99
C HIS A 294 -17.78 27.99 3.68
N VAL A 295 -16.96 27.91 2.63
CA VAL A 295 -16.34 26.65 2.17
C VAL A 295 -15.44 26.07 3.25
N ILE A 296 -14.56 26.87 3.86
CA ILE A 296 -13.67 26.39 4.92
C ILE A 296 -14.44 26.01 6.17
N LYS A 297 -15.45 26.76 6.58
CA LYS A 297 -16.29 26.39 7.72
C LYS A 297 -16.88 25.00 7.51
N LYS A 298 -17.43 24.75 6.33
CA LYS A 298 -18.05 23.46 5.99
C LYS A 298 -17.03 22.32 5.89
N LEU A 299 -15.87 22.54 5.27
CA LEU A 299 -14.81 21.53 5.22
C LEU A 299 -14.23 21.25 6.60
N SER A 300 -14.06 22.27 7.43
CA SER A 300 -13.57 22.10 8.80
C SER A 300 -14.54 21.26 9.64
N LEU A 301 -15.85 21.45 9.48
CA LEU A 301 -16.87 20.64 10.15
C LEU A 301 -16.95 19.20 9.64
N THR A 302 -16.70 18.97 8.35
CA THR A 302 -16.85 17.64 7.72
C THR A 302 -15.58 16.81 7.71
N ILE A 303 -14.40 17.45 7.78
CA ILE A 303 -13.08 16.82 7.69
C ILE A 303 -12.34 16.95 9.01
N LEU A 304 -12.08 18.17 9.47
CA LEU A 304 -11.22 18.39 10.64
C LEU A 304 -11.89 17.95 11.94
N LEU A 305 -13.14 18.34 12.16
CA LEU A 305 -13.89 18.01 13.36
C LEU A 305 -13.94 16.49 13.62
N PRO A 306 -14.40 15.63 12.68
CA PRO A 306 -14.39 14.19 12.91
C PRO A 306 -12.99 13.61 13.06
N LEU A 307 -11.99 14.14 12.34
CA LEU A 307 -10.60 13.73 12.50
C LEU A 307 -10.09 14.01 13.93
N PHE A 308 -10.34 15.21 14.46
CA PHE A 308 -9.97 15.58 15.83
C PHE A 308 -10.72 14.74 16.87
N ILE A 309 -12.02 14.52 16.70
CA ILE A 309 -12.81 13.67 17.61
C ILE A 309 -12.24 12.24 17.60
N GLY A 310 -11.97 11.68 16.42
CA GLY A 310 -11.33 10.36 16.29
C GLY A 310 -9.98 10.31 16.97
N GLN A 311 -9.17 11.37 16.84
CA GLN A 311 -7.87 11.48 17.49
C GLN A 311 -7.98 11.55 19.02
N ILE A 312 -8.92 12.33 19.55
CA ILE A 312 -9.18 12.42 21.00
C ILE A 312 -9.59 11.05 21.55
N ILE A 313 -10.49 10.35 20.88
CA ILE A 313 -10.92 9.00 21.28
C ILE A 313 -9.73 8.02 21.24
N HIS A 314 -8.88 8.10 20.21
CA HIS A 314 -7.66 7.30 20.15
C HIS A 314 -6.74 7.57 21.35
N LEU A 315 -6.55 8.84 21.72
CA LEU A 315 -5.72 9.24 22.86
C LEU A 315 -6.28 8.72 24.20
N LEU A 316 -7.59 8.77 24.38
CA LEU A 316 -8.25 8.31 25.60
C LEU A 316 -8.29 6.78 25.73
N TRP A 317 -8.40 6.03 24.61
CA TRP A 317 -8.57 4.57 24.62
C TRP A 317 -7.59 3.81 23.71
N THR A 318 -6.34 4.26 23.65
CA THR A 318 -5.31 3.76 22.71
C THR A 318 -5.27 2.23 22.60
N LYS A 319 -5.20 1.49 23.72
CA LYS A 319 -5.12 0.01 23.71
C LYS A 319 -6.36 -0.63 23.06
N LYS A 320 -7.56 -0.16 23.40
CA LYS A 320 -8.82 -0.69 22.85
C LYS A 320 -8.97 -0.34 21.37
N ILE A 321 -8.60 0.87 20.97
CA ILE A 321 -8.70 1.32 19.57
C ILE A 321 -7.72 0.57 18.67
N ILE A 322 -6.49 0.30 19.14
CA ILE A 322 -5.53 -0.55 18.39
C ILE A 322 -6.12 -1.94 18.15
N TYR A 323 -6.70 -2.57 19.19
CA TYR A 323 -7.37 -3.86 19.05
C TYR A 323 -8.55 -3.81 18.06
N LEU A 324 -9.41 -2.79 18.16
CA LEU A 324 -10.56 -2.62 17.26
C LEU A 324 -10.14 -2.36 15.82
N ARG A 325 -9.10 -1.55 15.60
CA ARG A 325 -8.55 -1.27 14.28
C ARG A 325 -8.11 -2.56 13.58
N ASP A 326 -7.42 -3.43 14.31
CA ASP A 326 -6.88 -4.67 13.77
C ASP A 326 -8.01 -5.70 13.54
N LYS A 327 -9.01 -5.74 14.43
CA LYS A 327 -10.17 -6.63 14.31
C LYS A 327 -11.18 -6.20 13.23
N LEU A 328 -11.42 -4.90 13.07
CA LEU A 328 -12.41 -4.35 12.15
C LEU A 328 -11.80 -3.86 10.82
N TYR A 329 -10.48 -3.97 10.66
CA TYR A 329 -9.75 -3.56 9.47
C TYR A 329 -10.15 -2.16 8.97
N PHE A 330 -9.90 -1.11 9.76
CA PHE A 330 -10.34 0.27 9.45
C PHE A 330 -9.98 0.74 8.03
N SER A 331 -8.86 0.28 7.47
CA SER A 331 -8.48 0.58 6.09
C SER A 331 -9.47 0.04 5.05
N GLN A 332 -10.01 -1.16 5.27
CA GLN A 332 -11.06 -1.76 4.42
C GLN A 332 -12.37 -1.00 4.58
N MET A 333 -12.75 -0.63 5.81
CA MET A 333 -13.95 0.18 6.05
C MET A 333 -13.88 1.53 5.34
N ASN A 334 -12.73 2.21 5.37
CA ASN A 334 -12.49 3.43 4.61
C ASN A 334 -12.63 3.19 3.10
N GLY A 335 -12.11 2.07 2.59
CA GLY A 335 -12.29 1.67 1.20
C GLY A 335 -13.75 1.47 0.81
N ILE A 336 -14.53 0.78 1.63
CA ILE A 336 -15.97 0.57 1.42
C ILE A 336 -16.72 1.90 1.42
N ALA A 337 -16.46 2.78 2.39
CA ALA A 337 -17.08 4.11 2.44
C ALA A 337 -16.75 4.94 1.19
N LEU A 338 -15.51 4.85 0.68
CA LEU A 338 -15.15 5.51 -0.57
C LEU A 338 -15.91 4.92 -1.78
N LEU A 339 -16.08 3.60 -1.83
CA LEU A 339 -16.86 2.94 -2.89
C LEU A 339 -18.32 3.37 -2.89
N ILE A 340 -18.92 3.59 -1.71
CA ILE A 340 -20.27 4.14 -1.57
C ILE A 340 -20.34 5.59 -2.07
N ILE A 341 -19.32 6.41 -1.79
CA ILE A 341 -19.22 7.78 -2.34
C ILE A 341 -19.15 7.75 -3.87
N VAL A 342 -18.28 6.90 -4.44
CA VAL A 342 -18.16 6.73 -5.90
C VAL A 342 -19.50 6.32 -6.50
N TRP A 343 -20.17 5.33 -5.90
CA TRP A 343 -21.51 4.91 -6.32
C TRP A 343 -22.53 6.06 -6.32
N SER A 344 -22.58 6.86 -5.26
CA SER A 344 -23.50 8.01 -5.16
C SER A 344 -23.21 9.09 -6.21
N VAL A 345 -21.93 9.39 -6.46
CA VAL A 345 -21.51 10.35 -7.49
C VAL A 345 -21.94 9.87 -8.88
N PHE A 346 -21.64 8.63 -9.23
CA PHE A 346 -22.02 8.07 -10.54
C PHE A 346 -23.54 7.96 -10.67
N SER A 347 -24.26 7.57 -9.62
CA SER A 347 -25.73 7.55 -9.61
C SER A 347 -26.32 8.94 -9.93
N THR A 348 -25.74 10.00 -9.36
CA THR A 348 -26.14 11.38 -9.66
C THR A 348 -25.82 11.74 -11.12
N ALA A 349 -24.62 11.41 -11.60
CA ALA A 349 -24.20 11.69 -12.97
C ALA A 349 -25.06 10.96 -14.03
N PHE A 350 -25.39 9.69 -13.79
CA PHE A 350 -26.27 8.92 -14.68
C PHE A 350 -27.72 9.43 -14.63
N SER A 351 -28.24 9.75 -13.44
CA SER A 351 -29.59 10.32 -13.31
C SER A 351 -29.74 11.66 -14.04
N ASN A 352 -28.68 12.47 -14.06
CA ASN A 352 -28.70 13.79 -14.69
C ASN A 352 -28.33 13.75 -16.18
N GLN A 353 -28.16 12.55 -16.75
CA GLN A 353 -27.73 12.31 -18.13
C GLN A 353 -26.44 13.08 -18.48
N SER A 354 -25.58 13.35 -17.49
CA SER A 354 -24.38 14.17 -17.65
C SER A 354 -23.40 13.60 -18.67
N PHE A 355 -23.44 12.28 -18.92
CA PHE A 355 -22.59 11.63 -19.93
C PHE A 355 -23.14 11.73 -21.35
N GLN A 356 -24.43 12.02 -21.55
CA GLN A 356 -25.02 12.19 -22.88
C GLN A 356 -24.64 13.55 -23.50
N THR A 357 -24.45 14.56 -22.64
CA THR A 357 -23.97 15.89 -23.05
C THR A 357 -22.46 15.94 -23.27
N MET A 358 -21.73 14.87 -22.92
CA MET A 358 -20.30 14.76 -23.12
C MET A 358 -19.96 14.03 -24.41
N GLN A 359 -18.97 14.54 -25.14
CA GLN A 359 -18.39 13.79 -26.24
C GLN A 359 -17.55 12.64 -25.71
N LYS A 360 -17.68 11.44 -26.28
CA LYS A 360 -16.84 10.27 -25.94
C LYS A 360 -15.33 10.59 -26.06
N LYS A 361 -14.99 11.51 -26.97
CA LYS A 361 -13.64 12.06 -27.16
C LYS A 361 -13.08 12.70 -25.88
N ASP A 362 -13.91 13.46 -25.15
CA ASP A 362 -13.47 14.16 -23.94
C ASP A 362 -13.10 13.19 -22.82
N LEU A 363 -13.85 12.11 -22.68
CA LEU A 363 -13.57 11.07 -21.69
C LEU A 363 -12.25 10.33 -21.99
N PHE A 364 -12.00 10.02 -23.26
CA PHE A 364 -10.74 9.41 -23.67
C PHE A 364 -9.54 10.34 -23.42
N ILE A 365 -9.67 11.62 -23.78
CA ILE A 365 -8.66 12.65 -23.52
C ILE A 365 -8.41 12.81 -22.02
N LEU A 366 -9.46 12.81 -21.21
CA LEU A 366 -9.35 12.90 -19.75
C LEU A 366 -8.54 11.74 -19.16
N ILE A 367 -8.84 10.49 -19.56
CA ILE A 367 -8.10 9.31 -19.10
C ILE A 367 -6.61 9.42 -19.47
N LEU A 368 -6.30 9.88 -20.67
CA LEU A 368 -4.92 10.09 -21.11
C LEU A 368 -4.22 11.18 -20.29
N ILE A 369 -4.87 12.31 -20.05
CA ILE A 369 -4.32 13.42 -19.27
C ILE A 369 -4.09 13.00 -17.82
N ASP A 370 -5.06 12.37 -17.16
CA ASP A 370 -4.92 11.91 -15.77
C ASP A 370 -3.79 10.88 -15.64
N THR A 371 -3.71 9.94 -16.59
CA THR A 371 -2.61 8.95 -16.65
C THR A 371 -1.26 9.64 -16.81
N PHE A 372 -1.18 10.58 -17.74
CA PHE A 372 0.04 11.34 -18.00
C PHE A 372 0.47 12.16 -16.78
N ILE A 373 -0.46 12.89 -16.15
CA ILE A 373 -0.20 13.68 -14.95
C ILE A 373 0.33 12.78 -13.82
N TYR A 374 -0.34 11.66 -13.53
CA TYR A 374 0.11 10.76 -12.46
C TYR A 374 1.51 10.20 -12.71
N ILE A 375 1.79 9.73 -13.93
CA ILE A 375 3.12 9.18 -14.29
C ILE A 375 4.17 10.30 -14.23
N LEU A 376 3.89 11.47 -14.79
CA LEU A 376 4.80 12.62 -14.77
C LEU A 376 5.14 13.02 -13.33
N LEU A 377 4.12 13.18 -12.47
CA LEU A 377 4.32 13.60 -11.09
C LEU A 377 5.10 12.55 -10.29
N SER A 378 4.74 11.28 -10.41
CA SER A 378 5.43 10.18 -9.71
C SER A 378 6.90 10.04 -10.15
N LEU A 379 7.20 10.18 -11.43
CA LEU A 379 8.59 10.17 -11.93
C LEU A 379 9.37 11.40 -11.47
N LEU A 380 8.78 12.60 -11.58
CA LEU A 380 9.46 13.85 -11.25
C LEU A 380 9.81 13.91 -9.76
N ILE A 381 8.90 13.51 -8.87
CA ILE A 381 9.21 13.47 -7.44
C ILE A 381 10.24 12.37 -7.10
N LEU A 382 10.22 11.22 -7.78
CA LEU A 382 11.21 10.17 -7.58
C LEU A 382 12.62 10.64 -7.97
N LEU A 383 12.72 11.42 -9.06
CA LEU A 383 13.97 12.08 -9.45
C LEU A 383 14.42 13.09 -8.39
N ILE A 384 13.53 13.98 -7.94
CA ILE A 384 13.81 14.98 -6.90
C ILE A 384 14.28 14.31 -5.60
N ALA A 385 13.60 13.25 -5.15
CA ALA A 385 13.91 12.54 -3.92
C ALA A 385 15.27 11.82 -3.96
N ARG A 386 15.83 11.59 -5.15
CA ARG A 386 17.12 10.89 -5.34
C ARG A 386 18.20 11.76 -5.96
N LEU A 387 18.02 13.07 -6.02
CA LEU A 387 19.07 14.00 -6.44
C LEU A 387 20.34 13.81 -5.58
N PRO A 388 21.54 13.76 -6.19
CA PRO A 388 22.79 13.48 -5.48
C PRO A 388 23.30 14.71 -4.71
N ILE A 389 22.45 15.33 -3.90
CA ILE A 389 22.78 16.51 -3.09
C ILE A 389 23.10 16.03 -1.66
N ARG A 390 24.25 16.43 -1.11
CA ARG A 390 24.83 15.94 0.16
C ARG A 390 23.86 15.95 1.36
N HIS A 391 22.89 16.86 1.41
CA HIS A 391 21.91 16.97 2.49
C HIS A 391 20.47 16.54 2.13
N TRP A 392 20.27 16.01 0.92
CA TRP A 392 18.96 15.62 0.35
C TRP A 392 18.82 14.09 0.15
N GLN A 393 19.72 13.30 0.72
CA GLN A 393 19.73 11.86 0.51
C GLN A 393 18.67 11.18 1.40
N PHE A 394 17.46 11.01 0.86
CA PHE A 394 16.43 10.21 1.50
C PHE A 394 16.75 8.71 1.43
N SER A 395 16.40 7.98 2.47
CA SER A 395 16.49 6.51 2.46
C SER A 395 15.62 5.92 1.34
N GLU A 396 15.90 4.70 0.92
CA GLU A 396 15.10 4.02 -0.10
C GLU A 396 13.64 3.88 0.36
N LYS A 397 13.43 3.56 1.63
CA LYS A 397 12.10 3.40 2.21
C LYS A 397 11.32 4.72 2.23
N ASP A 398 12.01 5.81 2.55
CA ASP A 398 11.45 7.16 2.54
C ASP A 398 11.18 7.66 1.12
N THR A 399 12.05 7.35 0.17
CA THR A 399 11.85 7.69 -1.25
C THR A 399 10.55 7.09 -1.78
N ILE A 400 10.26 5.84 -1.41
CA ILE A 400 9.00 5.18 -1.78
C ILE A 400 7.79 5.89 -1.17
N ALA A 401 7.87 6.23 0.12
CA ALA A 401 6.82 6.97 0.80
C ALA A 401 6.61 8.35 0.16
N ILE A 402 7.69 9.07 -0.16
CA ILE A 402 7.65 10.36 -0.86
C ILE A 402 6.96 10.21 -2.21
N MET A 403 7.34 9.21 -3.02
CA MET A 403 6.78 9.02 -4.36
C MET A 403 5.26 8.80 -4.32
N PHE A 404 4.78 7.87 -3.48
CA PHE A 404 3.34 7.61 -3.37
C PHE A 404 2.59 8.79 -2.76
N CYS A 405 3.05 9.31 -1.62
CA CYS A 405 2.35 10.39 -0.93
C CYS A 405 2.32 11.70 -1.72
N ALA A 406 3.35 12.01 -2.49
CA ALA A 406 3.40 13.26 -3.23
C ALA A 406 2.58 13.24 -4.54
N SER A 407 2.44 12.07 -5.17
CA SER A 407 1.74 11.93 -6.46
C SER A 407 0.26 11.56 -6.35
N MET A 408 -0.14 10.87 -5.28
CA MET A 408 -1.52 10.42 -5.11
C MET A 408 -2.43 11.49 -4.51
N LYS A 409 -3.68 11.56 -5.00
CA LYS A 409 -4.68 12.55 -4.62
C LYS A 409 -5.89 11.94 -3.92
N ALA A 410 -6.42 12.64 -2.91
CA ALA A 410 -7.53 12.22 -2.08
C ALA A 410 -8.91 12.56 -2.69
N VAL A 411 -9.61 11.53 -3.17
CA VAL A 411 -10.96 11.67 -3.74
C VAL A 411 -11.97 12.16 -2.70
N ALA A 412 -11.95 11.57 -1.50
CA ALA A 412 -12.91 11.93 -0.44
C ALA A 412 -12.88 13.44 -0.16
N MET A 413 -11.67 14.02 -0.06
CA MET A 413 -11.51 15.44 0.16
C MET A 413 -12.01 16.28 -1.01
N GLY A 414 -11.75 15.87 -2.25
CA GLY A 414 -12.22 16.61 -3.41
C GLY A 414 -13.72 16.53 -3.64
N VAL A 415 -14.35 15.40 -3.32
CA VAL A 415 -15.82 15.31 -3.27
C VAL A 415 -16.38 16.22 -2.19
N SER A 416 -15.77 16.27 -0.98
CA SER A 416 -16.17 17.22 0.06
C SER A 416 -16.09 18.67 -0.41
N LEU A 417 -15.01 19.02 -1.10
CA LEU A 417 -14.80 20.38 -1.61
C LEU A 417 -15.82 20.75 -2.68
N ILE A 418 -16.09 19.86 -3.62
CA ILE A 418 -17.13 20.08 -4.64
C ILE A 418 -18.49 20.28 -3.94
N ASN A 419 -18.85 19.44 -2.97
CA ASN A 419 -20.10 19.62 -2.23
C ASN A 419 -20.12 20.92 -1.39
N ALA A 420 -18.96 21.39 -0.91
CA ALA A 420 -18.87 22.64 -0.17
C ALA A 420 -18.95 23.89 -1.07
N LEU A 421 -18.43 23.79 -2.29
CA LEU A 421 -18.50 24.84 -3.30
C LEU A 421 -19.90 24.97 -3.90
N TYR A 422 -20.60 23.85 -4.12
CA TYR A 422 -21.83 23.79 -4.92
C TYR A 422 -23.06 23.36 -4.12
N ASP A 423 -23.11 23.69 -2.82
CA ASP A 423 -24.15 23.22 -1.88
C ASP A 423 -25.59 23.67 -2.23
N LYS A 424 -25.75 24.65 -3.14
CA LYS A 424 -27.02 25.30 -3.45
C LYS A 424 -27.39 25.37 -4.94
N GLU A 425 -26.53 24.89 -5.86
CA GLU A 425 -26.70 25.08 -7.31
C GLU A 425 -26.93 23.78 -8.10
N SER A 426 -27.53 23.97 -9.28
CA SER A 426 -28.16 22.97 -10.16
C SER A 426 -27.53 21.57 -10.20
N THR A 427 -28.41 20.59 -10.05
CA THR A 427 -28.17 19.14 -10.05
C THR A 427 -27.22 18.66 -11.16
N HIS A 428 -27.28 19.23 -12.37
CA HIS A 428 -26.53 18.76 -13.53
C HIS A 428 -25.00 18.89 -13.42
N ILE A 429 -24.48 19.89 -12.70
CA ILE A 429 -23.04 20.21 -12.64
C ILE A 429 -22.33 19.30 -11.61
N THR A 430 -23.04 18.95 -10.54
CA THR A 430 -22.51 18.15 -9.42
C THR A 430 -22.14 16.71 -9.79
N GLY A 431 -22.64 16.19 -10.91
CA GLY A 431 -22.31 14.84 -11.41
C GLY A 431 -21.02 14.77 -12.24
N LEU A 432 -20.70 15.83 -12.98
CA LEU A 432 -19.59 15.82 -13.93
C LEU A 432 -18.28 16.30 -13.31
N LEU A 433 -18.36 17.25 -12.39
CA LEU A 433 -17.19 17.87 -11.78
C LEU A 433 -16.32 16.89 -10.98
N PRO A 434 -16.87 15.89 -10.24
CA PRO A 434 -16.05 14.89 -9.54
C PRO A 434 -15.41 13.84 -10.47
N LEU A 435 -15.78 13.78 -11.75
CA LEU A 435 -15.39 12.70 -12.65
C LEU A 435 -13.86 12.57 -12.83
N PRO A 436 -13.08 13.66 -13.07
CA PRO A 436 -11.62 13.58 -13.11
C PRO A 436 -11.00 13.03 -11.82
N LEU A 437 -11.57 13.35 -10.65
CA LEU A 437 -11.04 12.86 -9.37
C LEU A 437 -11.16 11.34 -9.26
N ILE A 438 -12.30 10.79 -9.67
CA ILE A 438 -12.54 9.34 -9.55
C ILE A 438 -11.72 8.58 -10.60
N ILE A 439 -11.62 9.11 -11.83
CA ILE A 439 -10.80 8.52 -12.89
C ILE A 439 -9.33 8.53 -12.48
N TYR A 440 -8.80 9.67 -12.04
CA TYR A 440 -7.44 9.78 -11.51
C TYR A 440 -7.20 8.79 -10.37
N HIS A 441 -8.17 8.60 -9.47
CA HIS A 441 -8.04 7.64 -8.38
C HIS A 441 -8.00 6.19 -8.82
N ALA A 442 -8.80 5.78 -9.79
CA ALA A 442 -8.72 4.44 -10.35
C ALA A 442 -7.35 4.22 -11.02
N LEU A 443 -6.89 5.20 -11.81
CA LEU A 443 -5.63 5.15 -12.54
C LEU A 443 -4.42 5.12 -11.61
N GLN A 444 -4.36 5.98 -10.59
CA GLN A 444 -3.26 6.01 -9.62
C GLN A 444 -3.16 4.68 -8.86
N LEU A 445 -4.29 3.98 -8.61
CA LEU A 445 -4.25 2.68 -7.95
C LEU A 445 -3.73 1.56 -8.86
N ILE A 446 -4.13 1.56 -10.13
CA ILE A 446 -3.65 0.58 -11.12
C ILE A 446 -2.15 0.78 -11.37
N ILE A 447 -1.75 2.01 -11.70
CA ILE A 447 -0.37 2.35 -12.02
C ILE A 447 0.50 2.23 -10.75
N GLY A 448 -0.01 2.67 -9.60
CA GLY A 448 0.68 2.55 -8.32
C GLY A 448 0.93 1.09 -7.92
N ALA A 449 0.02 0.16 -8.23
CA ALA A 449 0.25 -1.27 -8.01
C ALA A 449 1.40 -1.82 -8.89
N ILE A 450 1.52 -1.35 -10.14
CA ILE A 450 2.65 -1.68 -11.02
C ILE A 450 3.95 -1.09 -10.45
N GLN A 451 3.93 0.18 -10.03
CA GLN A 451 5.08 0.85 -9.41
C GLN A 451 5.51 0.14 -8.11
N CYS A 452 4.59 -0.39 -7.31
CA CYS A 452 4.91 -1.19 -6.11
C CYS A 452 5.81 -2.38 -6.46
N ILE A 453 5.51 -3.10 -7.54
CA ILE A 453 6.30 -4.26 -7.98
C ILE A 453 7.72 -3.81 -8.39
N LEU A 454 7.82 -2.73 -9.17
CA LEU A 454 9.09 -2.17 -9.62
C LEU A 454 9.97 -1.71 -8.45
N LEU A 455 9.39 -0.96 -7.51
CA LEU A 455 10.07 -0.44 -6.33
C LEU A 455 10.49 -1.55 -5.35
N LYS A 456 9.63 -2.56 -5.16
CA LYS A 456 9.98 -3.74 -4.36
C LYS A 456 11.18 -4.48 -4.94
N ASN A 457 11.22 -4.64 -6.26
CA ASN A 457 12.34 -5.27 -6.96
C ASN A 457 13.61 -4.41 -6.86
N TRP A 458 13.48 -3.09 -6.94
CA TRP A 458 14.59 -2.15 -6.74
C TRP A 458 15.21 -2.29 -5.35
N ILE A 459 14.39 -2.33 -4.29
CA ILE A 459 14.84 -2.56 -2.92
C ILE A 459 15.55 -3.92 -2.79
N LYS A 460 14.93 -5.00 -3.30
CA LYS A 460 15.51 -6.35 -3.23
C LYS A 460 16.88 -6.44 -3.91
N LYS A 461 17.04 -5.87 -5.11
CA LYS A 461 18.32 -5.84 -5.83
C LYS A 461 19.40 -5.13 -5.02
N LYS A 462 19.06 -4.04 -4.33
CA LYS A 462 19.99 -3.31 -3.46
C LYS A 462 20.41 -4.12 -2.23
N PHE A 463 19.46 -4.77 -1.57
CA PHE A 463 19.76 -5.67 -0.46
C PHE A 463 20.69 -6.81 -0.89
N GLN A 464 20.42 -7.44 -2.03
CA GLN A 464 21.29 -8.48 -2.60
C GLN A 464 22.70 -7.96 -2.90
N LYS A 465 22.81 -6.76 -3.49
CA LYS A 465 24.11 -6.13 -3.77
C LYS A 465 24.88 -5.84 -2.47
N SER A 466 24.22 -5.28 -1.46
CA SER A 466 24.84 -4.99 -0.16
C SER A 466 25.27 -6.26 0.57
N ALA A 467 24.44 -7.31 0.53
CA ALA A 467 24.77 -8.62 1.12
C ALA A 467 25.96 -9.27 0.43
N LYS A 468 26.07 -9.15 -0.90
CA LYS A 468 27.24 -9.62 -1.65
C LYS A 468 28.50 -8.86 -1.24
N THR A 469 28.45 -7.53 -1.17
CA THR A 469 29.59 -6.70 -0.73
C THR A 469 30.03 -7.01 0.71
N LEU A 470 29.08 -7.29 1.62
CA LEU A 470 29.41 -7.71 2.99
C LEU A 470 30.08 -9.09 3.03
N LYS A 471 29.58 -10.06 2.25
CA LYS A 471 30.22 -11.36 2.10
C LYS A 471 31.64 -11.25 1.52
N ASP A 472 31.81 -10.43 0.49
CA ASP A 472 33.12 -10.18 -0.13
C ASP A 472 34.10 -9.53 0.87
N LYS A 473 33.63 -8.56 1.69
CA LYS A 473 34.45 -7.96 2.76
C LYS A 473 34.84 -8.95 3.85
N ASN A 474 33.89 -9.77 4.32
CA ASN A 474 34.16 -10.78 5.35
C ASN A 474 35.12 -11.87 4.84
N TYR A 475 35.00 -12.25 3.56
CA TYR A 475 35.93 -13.18 2.91
C TYR A 475 37.34 -12.60 2.77
N ILE A 476 37.47 -11.31 2.44
CA ILE A 476 38.77 -10.63 2.41
C ILE A 476 39.36 -10.56 3.82
N GLN A 477 38.55 -10.21 4.83
CA GLN A 477 38.96 -10.14 6.24
C GLN A 477 39.50 -11.50 6.73
N SER A 478 38.77 -12.60 6.49
CA SER A 478 39.21 -13.94 6.91
C SER A 478 40.51 -14.36 6.21
N ARG A 479 40.67 -14.03 4.93
CA ARG A 479 41.91 -14.32 4.18
C ARG A 479 43.11 -13.49 4.66
N TYR A 480 42.88 -12.28 5.15
CA TYR A 480 43.92 -11.47 5.78
C TYR A 480 44.32 -12.03 7.16
N GLU A 481 43.35 -12.47 7.96
CA GLU A 481 43.59 -13.10 9.27
C GLU A 481 44.33 -14.46 9.13
N ASP A 482 43.97 -15.27 8.13
CA ASP A 482 44.68 -16.52 7.82
C ASP A 482 46.12 -16.25 7.37
N LYS A 483 46.36 -15.19 6.58
CA LYS A 483 47.71 -14.77 6.18
C LYS A 483 48.56 -14.32 7.37
N LEU A 484 47.99 -13.52 8.27
CA LEU A 484 48.67 -13.07 9.50
C LEU A 484 49.05 -14.25 10.39
N LYS A 485 48.17 -15.26 10.54
CA LYS A 485 48.48 -16.48 11.29
C LYS A 485 49.58 -17.32 10.63
N THR A 486 49.61 -17.42 9.29
CA THR A 486 50.69 -18.11 8.58
C THR A 486 52.02 -17.37 8.66
N ASP A 487 52.01 -16.04 8.64
CA ASP A 487 53.23 -15.23 8.78
C ASP A 487 53.77 -15.28 10.23
N GLU A 488 52.90 -15.24 11.25
CA GLU A 488 53.31 -15.42 12.66
C GLU A 488 53.89 -16.82 12.92
N THR A 489 53.29 -17.88 12.37
CA THR A 489 53.81 -19.25 12.50
C THR A 489 55.13 -19.46 11.74
N GLN A 490 55.33 -18.81 10.59
CA GLN A 490 56.62 -18.82 9.91
C GLN A 490 57.69 -18.03 10.69
N THR A 491 57.33 -16.90 11.29
CA THR A 491 58.27 -16.08 12.08
C THR A 491 58.69 -16.80 13.37
N ILE A 492 57.76 -17.50 14.04
CA ILE A 492 58.06 -18.31 15.23
C ILE A 492 58.96 -19.50 14.88
N ASN A 493 58.73 -20.17 13.74
CA ASN A 493 59.58 -21.29 13.30
C ASN A 493 61.01 -20.85 12.90
N VAL A 494 61.20 -19.61 12.43
CA VAL A 494 62.54 -19.06 12.12
C VAL A 494 63.28 -18.59 13.38
N ILE A 495 62.57 -18.26 14.46
CA ILE A 495 63.19 -17.88 15.75
C ILE A 495 63.52 -19.14 16.61
N CYS A 496 62.83 -20.26 16.37
CA CYS A 496 63.09 -21.53 17.06
C CYS A 496 64.09 -22.48 16.36
N GLN A 497 64.64 -22.08 15.21
CA GLN A 497 65.80 -22.71 14.56
C GLN A 497 67.06 -21.88 14.83
#